data_AF-A0AB34FWG0-F1
#
_entry.id   AF-A0AB34FWG0-F1
#
_cell.length_a   1.000
_cell.length_b   1.000
_cell.length_c   1.000
_cell.angle_alpha   90.00
_cell.angle_beta   90.00
_cell.angle_gamma   90.00
#
_symmetry.space_group_name_H-M   'P 1'
#
loop_
_entity.id
_entity.type
_entity.pdbx_description
1 polymer ?
#
loop_
_entity_poly.entity_id
_entity_poly.type
_entity_poly.pdbx_seq_one_letter_code
_entity_poly.pdbx_strand_id
1 'polypeptide(L)'
;MDDGSVDYQAYLAGLYPGTTWSLARLAGGLVNRTLRATLVAGSAPHRSLIVKHARPYVETAGPEWAFSTDRQVSTLCITPCPPCCVVAPSRRDPPTPISQPPQWINNMSLRAQAIEAAVLSLWHTPGTLARYRQQPGTAWHTPRLIRHDQGPESALRLTESAQESSVLLLSDFGPLVNIVEFLASAPPTGPSATDVDAIAATVGRAFALLHSPRLAAAVRAQPDVEALLTHHLGRDVVRRACIEPLLARLAVSRDDEDARTLYGRVVADFEGPEDYAYRECFTLGDFTPGSILMRQRRAAADGELSLSSSSSVDAAVVDDSTPILVDWEFAQVNGRGVNGDMAQFLASMRCEILASKKAGGGDGDSDSITAAAHDNLVRFTTGFCAAYRNESRLQCRRLAVDPNAQLLRSALIMHGREVVNQAHDVHAANPSFADMVASGAACIEIAGDDMAAFVDGANWARLAESEAAELVTSLFNMEWE
;
A
#
# COMPACT_ATOMS: atom_id res chain seq x y z
N MET A 1 23.63 -8.06 17.41
CA MET A 1 24.38 -6.79 17.54
C MET A 1 23.52 -5.87 18.37
N ASP A 2 24.07 -5.31 19.43
CA ASP A 2 23.41 -4.37 20.32
C ASP A 2 23.34 -3.02 19.57
N ASP A 3 22.33 -2.88 18.73
CA ASP A 3 21.95 -1.60 18.12
C ASP A 3 21.55 -0.68 19.27
N GLY A 4 22.49 0.19 19.68
CA GLY A 4 22.36 1.04 20.86
C GLY A 4 20.94 1.55 21.01
N SER A 5 20.29 1.21 22.13
CA SER A 5 18.85 1.38 22.26
C SER A 5 18.46 2.83 21.97
N VAL A 6 17.65 3.05 20.94
CA VAL A 6 17.19 4.39 20.57
C VAL A 6 16.45 5.03 21.73
N ASP A 7 16.95 6.18 22.18
CA ASP A 7 16.39 6.96 23.29
C ASP A 7 15.34 7.97 22.78
N TYR A 8 14.18 7.43 22.43
CA TYR A 8 13.02 8.24 22.06
C TYR A 8 12.55 9.16 23.21
N GLN A 9 12.87 8.83 24.46
CA GLN A 9 12.54 9.65 25.61
C GLN A 9 13.40 10.92 25.63
N ALA A 10 14.71 10.82 25.36
CA ALA A 10 15.61 11.97 25.21
C ALA A 10 15.24 12.84 24.01
N TYR A 11 14.89 12.24 22.88
CA TYR A 11 14.37 12.97 21.71
C TYR A 11 13.11 13.78 22.06
N LEU A 12 12.07 13.13 22.62
CA LEU A 12 10.81 13.81 22.96
C LEU A 12 10.99 14.85 24.08
N ALA A 13 11.84 14.58 25.09
CA ALA A 13 12.17 15.56 26.12
C ALA A 13 12.97 16.75 25.58
N GLY A 14 13.73 16.57 24.50
CA GLY A 14 14.38 17.65 23.78
C GLY A 14 13.39 18.61 23.09
N LEU A 15 12.28 18.07 22.59
CA LEU A 15 11.20 18.84 21.95
C LEU A 15 10.21 19.43 22.97
N TYR A 16 9.93 18.69 24.03
CA TYR A 16 8.99 19.06 25.09
C TYR A 16 9.71 18.98 26.46
N PRO A 17 10.44 20.04 26.85
CA PRO A 17 11.23 20.02 28.09
C PRO A 17 10.40 19.72 29.33
N GLY A 18 10.94 18.89 30.24
CA GLY A 18 10.27 18.53 31.49
C GLY A 18 9.13 17.53 31.34
N THR A 19 9.07 16.79 30.23
CA THR A 19 8.05 15.76 29.99
C THR A 19 8.61 14.35 30.10
N THR A 20 7.75 13.42 30.51
CA THR A 20 8.01 11.98 30.50
C THR A 20 6.95 11.27 29.67
N TRP A 21 7.36 10.34 28.82
CA TRP A 21 6.50 9.64 27.88
C TRP A 21 6.54 8.13 28.11
N SER A 22 5.40 7.47 27.96
CA SER A 22 5.30 6.03 27.79
C SER A 22 5.34 5.72 26.30
N LEU A 23 6.15 4.74 25.91
CA LEU A 23 6.39 4.40 24.51
C LEU A 23 5.95 2.95 24.26
N ALA A 24 5.05 2.76 23.30
CA ALA A 24 4.58 1.45 22.87
C ALA A 24 4.83 1.27 21.38
N ARG A 25 5.51 0.19 20.99
CA ARG A 25 5.69 -0.15 19.57
C ARG A 25 4.35 -0.55 18.97
N LEU A 26 4.02 0.02 17.81
CA LEU A 26 2.89 -0.40 17.01
C LEU A 26 3.34 -1.49 16.03
N ALA A 27 2.50 -2.49 15.82
CA ALA A 27 2.74 -3.55 14.84
C ALA A 27 2.43 -3.05 13.41
N GLY A 28 2.93 -3.76 12.40
CA GLY A 28 2.49 -3.60 11.00
C GLY A 28 3.42 -2.84 10.05
N GLY A 29 4.45 -2.12 10.55
CA GLY A 29 5.43 -1.43 9.69
C GLY A 29 6.64 -2.29 9.33
N LEU A 30 6.94 -2.43 8.03
CA LEU A 30 8.14 -3.13 7.53
C LEU A 30 9.37 -2.23 7.45
N VAL A 31 9.19 -1.03 6.90
CA VAL A 31 10.31 -0.11 6.58
C VAL A 31 10.68 0.76 7.78
N ASN A 32 9.68 1.18 8.56
CA ASN A 32 9.83 2.17 9.61
C ASN A 32 9.51 1.60 11.00
N ARG A 33 10.18 2.13 12.01
CA ARG A 33 9.81 1.90 13.40
C ARG A 33 8.72 2.89 13.81
N THR A 34 7.54 2.37 14.11
CA THR A 34 6.38 3.18 14.53
C THR A 34 6.06 2.95 16.00
N LEU A 35 5.94 4.03 16.75
CA LEU A 35 5.66 4.03 18.19
C LEU A 35 4.48 4.95 18.51
N ARG A 36 3.65 4.57 19.48
CA ARG A 36 2.77 5.50 20.20
C ARG A 36 3.53 6.04 21.42
N ALA A 37 3.59 7.36 21.53
CA ALA A 37 4.11 8.07 22.69
C ALA A 37 2.95 8.71 23.46
N THR A 38 2.76 8.34 24.73
CA THR A 38 1.70 8.88 25.60
C THR A 38 2.32 9.65 26.76
N LEU A 39 1.90 10.90 26.96
CA LEU A 39 2.43 11.78 28.00
C LEU A 39 2.04 11.26 29.40
N VAL A 40 3.04 10.95 30.22
CA VAL A 40 2.87 10.46 31.59
C VAL A 40 3.03 11.60 32.61
N ALA A 41 3.99 12.51 32.38
CA ALA A 41 4.26 13.63 33.26
C ALA A 41 4.70 14.88 32.48
N GLY A 42 4.50 16.06 33.07
CA GLY A 42 4.82 17.36 32.46
C GLY A 42 3.65 17.98 31.69
N SER A 43 3.96 18.98 30.85
CA SER A 43 3.01 19.68 30.00
C SER A 43 3.52 19.74 28.56
N ALA A 44 2.68 19.28 27.63
CA ALA A 44 2.93 19.37 26.20
C ALA A 44 1.62 19.70 25.47
N PRO A 45 1.66 20.26 24.25
CA PRO A 45 0.45 20.53 23.45
C PRO A 45 -0.35 19.26 23.08
N HIS A 46 0.27 18.09 23.19
CA HIS A 46 -0.32 16.81 22.82
C HIS A 46 -0.20 15.81 23.99
N ARG A 47 -1.30 15.09 24.28
CA ARG A 47 -1.32 14.02 25.29
C ARG A 47 -0.83 12.68 24.73
N SER A 48 -0.97 12.48 23.41
CA SER A 48 -0.48 11.30 22.71
C SER A 48 -0.04 11.68 21.29
N LEU A 49 0.97 10.99 20.78
CA LEU A 49 1.61 11.22 19.48
C LEU A 49 2.02 9.89 18.85
N ILE A 50 2.11 9.85 17.52
CA ILE A 50 2.78 8.77 16.80
C ILE A 50 4.17 9.22 16.39
N VAL A 51 5.19 8.43 16.71
CA VAL A 51 6.58 8.62 16.28
C VAL A 51 6.88 7.58 15.21
N LYS A 52 7.12 8.03 13.97
CA LYS A 52 7.54 7.16 12.85
C LYS A 52 9.01 7.49 12.55
N HIS A 53 9.90 6.54 12.82
CA HIS A 53 11.36 6.69 12.67
C HIS A 53 11.84 5.84 11.48
N ALA A 54 12.43 6.51 10.49
CA ALA A 54 13.08 5.90 9.34
C ALA A 54 14.57 5.82 9.59
N ARG A 55 15.07 4.59 9.63
CA ARG A 55 16.48 4.27 9.59
C ARG A 55 16.92 4.04 8.15
N PRO A 56 18.21 4.15 7.81
CA PRO A 56 18.68 4.00 6.42
C PRO A 56 18.75 2.54 5.95
N TYR A 57 17.88 1.69 6.48
CA TYR A 57 17.68 0.29 6.10
C TYR A 57 16.23 -0.10 6.41
N VAL A 58 15.77 -1.21 5.85
CA VAL A 58 14.44 -1.77 6.15
C VAL A 58 14.43 -2.29 7.59
N GLU A 59 13.61 -1.70 8.46
CA GLU A 59 13.56 -2.03 9.90
C GLU A 59 13.40 -3.53 10.17
N THR A 60 12.57 -4.25 9.41
CA THR A 60 12.34 -5.69 9.62
C THR A 60 13.46 -6.60 9.10
N ALA A 61 14.25 -6.11 8.14
CA ALA A 61 15.29 -6.90 7.49
C ALA A 61 16.72 -6.46 7.87
N GLY A 62 16.85 -5.44 8.70
CA GLY A 62 18.12 -5.00 9.26
C GLY A 62 19.06 -4.31 8.27
N PRO A 63 20.26 -3.91 8.73
CA PRO A 63 21.26 -3.19 7.93
C PRO A 63 21.71 -3.93 6.66
N GLU A 64 21.57 -5.25 6.60
CA GLU A 64 21.87 -6.09 5.43
C GLU A 64 20.90 -5.85 4.25
N TRP A 65 19.71 -5.33 4.54
CA TRP A 65 18.75 -4.80 3.56
C TRP A 65 18.83 -3.28 3.49
N ALA A 66 20.05 -2.76 3.65
CA ALA A 66 20.47 -1.50 3.10
C ALA A 66 20.05 -1.40 1.63
N PHE A 67 19.25 -0.38 1.29
CA PHE A 67 18.77 -0.17 -0.08
C PHE A 67 19.93 -0.12 -1.07
N SER A 68 19.74 -0.62 -2.30
CA SER A 68 20.78 -0.75 -3.32
C SER A 68 20.52 0.22 -4.50
N THR A 69 21.54 0.91 -5.03
CA THR A 69 21.48 1.84 -6.18
C THR A 69 22.11 1.24 -7.43
N ASP A 70 22.22 -0.07 -7.52
CA ASP A 70 22.67 -0.73 -8.74
C ASP A 70 21.60 -0.58 -9.86
N ARG A 71 21.42 0.67 -10.35
CA ARG A 71 20.94 1.14 -11.67
C ARG A 71 20.56 2.63 -11.77
N GLN A 72 21.09 3.55 -10.94
CA GLN A 72 21.00 5.00 -11.25
C GLN A 72 21.98 5.48 -12.36
N VAL A 73 22.29 4.64 -13.34
CA VAL A 73 23.05 5.01 -14.55
C VAL A 73 22.31 4.48 -15.78
N SER A 74 21.13 5.01 -16.07
CA SER A 74 20.52 4.82 -17.39
C SER A 74 19.40 5.81 -17.71
N THR A 75 19.57 7.11 -17.41
CA THR A 75 18.81 8.17 -18.11
C THR A 75 19.56 9.50 -18.14
N LEU A 76 20.80 9.50 -18.64
CA LEU A 76 21.45 10.76 -19.02
C LEU A 76 22.48 10.57 -20.14
N CYS A 77 22.02 10.26 -21.35
CA CYS A 77 22.76 10.52 -22.59
C CYS A 77 21.78 10.61 -23.78
N ILE A 78 21.37 11.82 -24.11
CA ILE A 78 20.88 12.16 -25.45
C ILE A 78 22.14 12.47 -26.28
N THR A 79 22.60 11.52 -27.10
CA THR A 79 23.19 11.70 -28.46
C THR A 79 23.87 10.41 -28.96
N PRO A 80 23.94 10.17 -30.29
CA PRO A 80 24.34 8.87 -30.86
C PRO A 80 25.82 8.80 -31.26
N CYS A 81 26.50 7.69 -30.97
CA CYS A 81 27.70 7.24 -31.71
C CYS A 81 27.93 5.72 -31.64
N PRO A 82 28.61 5.11 -32.65
CA PRO A 82 28.43 3.72 -33.09
C PRO A 82 29.46 2.71 -32.49
N PRO A 83 29.38 1.40 -32.81
CA PRO A 83 29.72 0.32 -31.88
C PRO A 83 31.18 -0.11 -31.95
N CYS A 84 31.77 -0.46 -30.81
CA CYS A 84 33.02 -1.23 -30.76
C CYS A 84 33.04 -2.20 -29.58
N CYS A 85 33.20 -3.48 -29.95
CA CYS A 85 33.95 -4.54 -29.26
C CYS A 85 33.42 -5.13 -27.94
N VAL A 86 32.88 -6.34 -28.10
CA VAL A 86 32.66 -7.36 -27.07
C VAL A 86 34.00 -7.85 -26.52
N VAL A 87 34.19 -7.77 -25.19
CA VAL A 87 35.21 -8.53 -24.45
C VAL A 87 34.52 -9.26 -23.31
N ALA A 88 34.70 -10.58 -23.26
CA ALA A 88 34.13 -11.46 -22.24
C ALA A 88 34.81 -11.26 -20.87
N PRO A 89 34.08 -11.32 -19.73
CA PRO A 89 34.72 -11.25 -18.42
C PRO A 89 35.19 -12.63 -17.96
N SER A 90 36.49 -12.69 -17.62
CA SER A 90 37.13 -13.80 -16.91
C SER A 90 36.72 -13.85 -15.43
N ARG A 91 36.78 -15.07 -14.88
CA ARG A 91 36.58 -15.53 -13.49
C ARG A 91 36.74 -14.46 -12.39
N ARG A 92 35.71 -14.35 -11.52
CA ARG A 92 35.71 -13.52 -10.30
C ARG A 92 36.35 -14.27 -9.12
N ASP A 93 37.25 -13.58 -8.43
CA ASP A 93 37.66 -13.88 -7.06
C ASP A 93 36.52 -13.62 -6.05
N PRO A 94 36.54 -14.24 -4.85
CA PRO A 94 35.51 -14.04 -3.84
C PRO A 94 35.51 -12.61 -3.27
N PRO A 95 34.34 -12.05 -2.91
CA PRO A 95 34.24 -10.66 -2.48
C PRO A 95 34.82 -10.46 -1.07
N THR A 96 35.60 -9.39 -0.93
CA THR A 96 36.09 -8.87 0.35
C THR A 96 34.91 -8.26 1.14
N PRO A 97 34.86 -8.36 2.48
CA PRO A 97 33.76 -7.77 3.27
C PRO A 97 33.80 -6.24 3.16
N ILE A 98 32.71 -5.64 2.68
CA ILE A 98 32.55 -4.19 2.61
C ILE A 98 32.33 -3.68 4.04
N SER A 99 33.24 -2.85 4.55
CA SER A 99 33.25 -2.42 5.95
C SER A 99 32.37 -1.21 6.27
N GLN A 100 31.71 -0.59 5.28
CA GLN A 100 30.67 0.43 5.49
C GLN A 100 29.66 0.47 4.33
N PRO A 101 28.34 0.60 4.59
CA PRO A 101 27.35 0.77 3.53
C PRO A 101 27.58 2.08 2.76
N PRO A 102 27.54 2.08 1.41
CA PRO A 102 27.65 3.29 0.59
C PRO A 102 26.73 4.45 1.03
N GLN A 103 27.21 5.70 0.93
CA GLN A 103 26.50 6.92 1.39
C GLN A 103 25.08 7.13 0.81
N TRP A 104 24.75 6.55 -0.33
CA TRP A 104 23.45 6.72 -0.99
C TRP A 104 22.37 5.75 -0.48
N ILE A 105 22.76 4.73 0.30
CA ILE A 105 21.86 3.77 0.99
C ILE A 105 20.96 4.51 1.98
N ASN A 106 21.45 5.62 2.51
CA ASN A 106 20.70 6.55 3.36
C ASN A 106 19.54 7.26 2.64
N ASN A 107 19.52 7.33 1.29
CA ASN A 107 18.58 8.20 0.60
C ASN A 107 17.16 7.65 0.52
N MET A 108 16.93 6.33 0.58
CA MET A 108 15.57 5.80 0.36
C MET A 108 14.63 6.06 1.54
N SER A 109 14.94 5.57 2.75
CA SER A 109 14.03 5.77 3.89
C SER A 109 13.87 7.24 4.27
N LEU A 110 14.94 8.02 4.17
CA LEU A 110 14.88 9.47 4.42
C LEU A 110 14.01 10.18 3.38
N ARG A 111 14.12 9.80 2.10
CA ARG A 111 13.27 10.33 1.04
C ARG A 111 11.82 9.86 1.18
N ALA A 112 11.59 8.61 1.56
CA ALA A 112 10.25 8.06 1.81
C ALA A 112 9.52 8.84 2.91
N GLN A 113 10.21 9.21 3.99
CA GLN A 113 9.63 10.09 5.00
C GLN A 113 9.43 11.53 4.53
N ALA A 114 10.32 12.08 3.72
CA ALA A 114 10.11 13.40 3.12
C ALA A 114 8.88 13.40 2.19
N ILE A 115 8.68 12.32 1.43
CA ILE A 115 7.49 12.08 0.61
C ILE A 115 6.24 12.04 1.49
N GLU A 116 6.24 11.22 2.55
CA GLU A 116 5.09 11.13 3.47
C GLU A 116 4.79 12.49 4.12
N ALA A 117 5.80 13.20 4.62
CA ALA A 117 5.64 14.53 5.20
C ALA A 117 5.04 15.54 4.21
N ALA A 118 5.52 15.54 2.96
CA ALA A 118 5.01 16.40 1.91
C ALA A 118 3.54 16.09 1.59
N VAL A 119 3.19 14.80 1.44
CA VAL A 119 1.80 14.39 1.17
C VAL A 119 0.87 14.71 2.33
N LEU A 120 1.26 14.44 3.58
CA LEU A 120 0.45 14.80 4.74
C LEU A 120 0.23 16.32 4.83
N SER A 121 1.24 17.12 4.45
CA SER A 121 1.13 18.58 4.38
C SER A 121 0.15 19.04 3.30
N LEU A 122 0.09 18.36 2.15
CA LEU A 122 -0.88 18.65 1.09
C LEU A 122 -2.33 18.47 1.56
N TRP A 123 -2.58 17.44 2.38
CA TRP A 123 -3.92 17.08 2.84
C TRP A 123 -4.41 17.89 4.05
N HIS A 124 -3.50 18.45 4.85
CA HIS A 124 -3.87 19.24 6.02
C HIS A 124 -4.10 20.72 5.67
N THR A 125 -5.06 21.39 6.31
CA THR A 125 -5.29 22.83 6.08
C THR A 125 -4.04 23.65 6.49
N PRO A 126 -3.56 24.60 5.67
CA PRO A 126 -4.16 25.16 4.44
C PRO A 126 -3.70 24.51 3.11
N GLY A 127 -3.16 23.29 3.16
CA GLY A 127 -2.66 22.52 2.03
C GLY A 127 -3.63 22.42 0.85
N THR A 128 -3.07 22.36 -0.35
CA THR A 128 -3.80 22.49 -1.62
C THR A 128 -4.81 21.37 -1.87
N LEU A 129 -4.60 20.20 -1.26
CA LEU A 129 -5.47 19.04 -1.40
C LEU A 129 -6.53 18.93 -0.29
N ALA A 130 -6.44 19.74 0.78
CA ALA A 130 -7.33 19.64 1.94
C ALA A 130 -8.83 19.74 1.59
N ARG A 131 -9.18 20.58 0.61
CA ARG A 131 -10.56 20.76 0.13
C ARG A 131 -11.16 19.52 -0.55
N TYR A 132 -10.33 18.62 -1.07
CA TYR A 132 -10.79 17.47 -1.84
C TYR A 132 -11.32 16.36 -0.94
N ARG A 133 -10.68 16.12 0.22
CA ARG A 133 -11.16 15.15 1.23
C ARG A 133 -12.34 15.63 2.08
N GLN A 134 -12.77 16.88 1.91
CA GLN A 134 -13.92 17.46 2.61
C GLN A 134 -15.19 17.45 1.75
N GLN A 135 -15.13 16.90 0.54
CA GLN A 135 -16.31 16.83 -0.32
C GLN A 135 -17.31 15.82 0.25
N PRO A 136 -18.63 16.12 0.20
CA PRO A 136 -19.67 15.21 0.67
C PRO A 136 -19.52 13.81 0.09
N GLY A 137 -19.59 12.79 0.94
CA GLY A 137 -19.44 11.38 0.54
C GLY A 137 -18.00 10.91 0.30
N THR A 138 -17.00 11.76 0.47
CA THR A 138 -15.57 11.42 0.32
C THR A 138 -14.77 11.84 1.55
N ALA A 139 -15.42 11.89 2.72
CA ALA A 139 -14.74 12.24 3.94
C ALA A 139 -13.83 11.08 4.36
N TRP A 140 -12.52 11.32 4.40
CA TRP A 140 -11.55 10.43 5.05
C TRP A 140 -10.57 11.24 5.87
N HIS A 141 -9.88 10.56 6.77
CA HIS A 141 -8.88 11.15 7.62
C HIS A 141 -7.46 10.79 7.14
N THR A 142 -6.52 11.65 7.47
CA THR A 142 -5.08 11.38 7.37
C THR A 142 -4.43 11.91 8.64
N PRO A 143 -3.35 11.28 9.15
CA PRO A 143 -2.60 11.83 10.26
C PRO A 143 -2.16 13.26 9.98
N ARG A 144 -2.34 14.15 10.95
CA ARG A 144 -1.75 15.48 10.86
C ARG A 144 -0.26 15.35 11.13
N LEU A 145 0.56 15.81 10.18
CA LEU A 145 1.98 16.03 10.43
C LEU A 145 2.14 17.15 11.47
N ILE A 146 2.71 16.81 12.62
CA ILE A 146 3.01 17.77 13.70
C ILE A 146 4.43 18.30 13.53
N ARG A 147 5.36 17.41 13.20
CA ARG A 147 6.78 17.76 13.00
C ARG A 147 7.46 16.73 12.12
N HIS A 148 8.43 17.18 11.33
CA HIS A 148 9.38 16.36 10.60
C HIS A 148 10.78 16.83 10.94
N ASP A 149 11.57 15.97 11.57
CA ASP A 149 12.97 16.23 11.91
C ASP A 149 13.89 15.33 11.08
N GLN A 150 14.98 15.91 10.59
CA GLN A 150 16.02 15.21 9.83
C GLN A 150 17.39 15.63 10.32
N GLY A 151 18.32 14.68 10.35
CA GLY A 151 19.72 14.91 10.70
C GLY A 151 20.36 13.67 11.35
N PRO A 152 21.62 13.80 11.80
CA PRO A 152 22.30 12.73 12.53
C PRO A 152 21.52 12.32 13.78
N GLU A 153 21.46 11.01 14.07
CA GLU A 153 20.77 10.48 15.26
C GLU A 153 21.24 11.16 16.57
N SER A 154 22.53 11.48 16.66
CA SER A 154 23.11 12.26 17.77
C SER A 154 22.58 13.68 17.89
N ALA A 155 22.38 14.38 16.78
CA ALA A 155 21.75 15.70 16.78
C ALA A 155 20.27 15.63 17.18
N LEU A 156 19.59 14.54 16.79
CA LEU A 156 18.21 14.23 17.19
C LEU A 156 18.11 13.65 18.60
N ARG A 157 19.23 13.41 19.31
CA ARG A 157 19.25 12.78 20.65
C ARG A 157 18.60 11.40 20.67
N LEU A 158 18.68 10.67 19.57
CA LEU A 158 18.18 9.30 19.44
C LEU A 158 19.24 8.28 19.89
N THR A 159 20.48 8.45 19.46
CA THR A 159 21.64 7.63 19.86
C THR A 159 22.90 8.51 19.81
N GLU A 160 24.09 7.97 20.09
CA GLU A 160 25.37 8.68 19.84
C GLU A 160 25.81 8.64 18.36
N SER A 161 25.05 7.97 17.49
CA SER A 161 25.42 7.74 16.10
C SER A 161 25.44 9.03 15.25
N ALA A 162 26.37 9.08 14.30
CA ALA A 162 26.41 10.11 13.26
C ALA A 162 25.57 9.73 12.02
N GLN A 163 24.86 8.60 12.07
CA GLN A 163 24.01 8.14 10.98
C GLN A 163 22.82 9.07 10.78
N GLU A 164 22.53 9.40 9.52
CA GLU A 164 21.37 10.21 9.17
C GLU A 164 20.07 9.46 9.47
N SER A 165 19.12 10.18 10.06
CA SER A 165 17.82 9.68 10.45
C SER A 165 16.73 10.71 10.09
N SER A 166 15.52 10.21 9.95
CA SER A 166 14.32 11.02 9.75
C SER A 166 13.25 10.55 10.74
N VAL A 167 12.61 11.50 11.41
CA VAL A 167 11.53 11.25 12.36
C VAL A 167 10.32 12.11 12.04
N LEU A 168 9.17 11.46 11.88
CA LEU A 168 7.87 12.10 11.79
C LEU A 168 7.16 12.01 13.14
N LEU A 169 6.66 13.15 13.62
CA LEU A 169 5.66 13.22 14.67
C LEU A 169 4.30 13.46 14.04
N LEU A 170 3.38 12.53 14.26
CA LEU A 170 2.03 12.55 13.69
C LEU A 170 0.98 12.60 14.80
N SER A 171 -0.20 13.13 14.50
CA SER A 171 -1.35 13.07 15.42
C SER A 171 -1.76 11.63 15.68
N ASP A 172 -2.00 11.29 16.95
CA ASP A 172 -2.54 10.00 17.34
C ASP A 172 -4.08 9.99 17.27
N PHE A 173 -4.63 9.04 16.54
CA PHE A 173 -6.07 8.81 16.49
C PHE A 173 -6.55 7.84 17.59
N GLY A 174 -5.67 7.40 18.49
CA GLY A 174 -6.01 6.39 19.50
C GLY A 174 -5.97 4.97 18.93
N PRO A 175 -6.59 3.98 19.60
CA PRO A 175 -6.56 2.59 19.14
C PRO A 175 -7.19 2.43 17.75
N LEU A 176 -6.41 1.88 16.82
CA LEU A 176 -6.81 1.62 15.44
C LEU A 176 -6.59 0.13 15.13
N VAL A 177 -7.40 -0.39 14.21
CA VAL A 177 -7.26 -1.71 13.58
C VAL A 177 -7.22 -1.52 12.07
N ASN A 178 -6.60 -2.44 11.34
CA ASN A 178 -6.66 -2.40 9.87
C ASN A 178 -8.06 -2.81 9.37
N ILE A 179 -8.37 -2.52 8.11
CA ILE A 179 -9.70 -2.77 7.54
C ILE A 179 -10.10 -4.25 7.56
N VAL A 180 -9.17 -5.19 7.39
CA VAL A 180 -9.47 -6.63 7.38
C VAL A 180 -9.88 -7.08 8.79
N GLU A 181 -9.10 -6.70 9.80
CA GLU A 181 -9.43 -6.96 11.21
C GLU A 181 -10.77 -6.32 11.60
N PHE A 182 -11.03 -5.11 11.12
CA PHE A 182 -12.30 -4.42 11.36
C PHE A 182 -13.48 -5.18 10.74
N LEU A 183 -13.38 -5.60 9.48
CA LEU A 183 -14.43 -6.33 8.77
C LEU A 183 -14.67 -7.73 9.35
N ALA A 184 -13.63 -8.37 9.90
CA ALA A 184 -13.70 -9.67 10.54
C ALA A 184 -14.19 -9.63 12.01
N SER A 185 -14.32 -8.44 12.60
CA SER A 185 -14.74 -8.30 13.99
C SER A 185 -16.20 -8.74 14.18
N ALA A 186 -16.46 -9.55 15.20
CA ALA A 186 -17.82 -10.01 15.53
C ALA A 186 -18.66 -8.93 16.25
N PRO A 187 -20.00 -8.98 16.18
CA PRO A 187 -20.87 -8.14 17.00
C PRO A 187 -20.59 -8.33 18.52
N PRO A 188 -20.77 -7.28 19.34
CA PRO A 188 -21.23 -5.93 19.02
C PRO A 188 -20.12 -5.00 18.51
N THR A 189 -18.88 -5.46 18.45
CA THR A 189 -17.71 -4.67 18.04
C THR A 189 -17.52 -4.56 16.53
N GLY A 190 -18.15 -5.44 15.76
CA GLY A 190 -18.08 -5.46 14.30
C GLY A 190 -18.86 -4.34 13.61
N PRO A 191 -18.59 -4.12 12.31
CA PRO A 191 -19.38 -3.21 11.48
C PRO A 191 -20.77 -3.77 11.19
N SER A 192 -21.75 -2.86 11.10
CA SER A 192 -23.03 -3.19 10.47
C SER A 192 -22.86 -3.25 8.95
N ALA A 193 -23.80 -3.89 8.27
CA ALA A 193 -23.79 -3.94 6.81
C ALA A 193 -23.81 -2.54 6.14
N THR A 194 -24.51 -1.59 6.76
CA THR A 194 -24.54 -0.18 6.33
C THR A 194 -23.18 0.50 6.51
N ASP A 195 -22.46 0.19 7.61
CA ASP A 195 -21.12 0.71 7.83
C ASP A 195 -20.16 0.21 6.75
N VAL A 196 -20.21 -1.10 6.45
CA VAL A 196 -19.38 -1.72 5.41
C VAL A 196 -19.59 -1.02 4.07
N ASP A 197 -20.85 -0.80 3.66
CA ASP A 197 -21.17 -0.12 2.41
C ASP A 197 -20.66 1.32 2.38
N ALA A 198 -20.86 2.06 3.48
CA ALA A 198 -20.45 3.46 3.58
C ALA A 198 -18.93 3.62 3.53
N ILE A 199 -18.18 2.78 4.24
CA ILE A 199 -16.72 2.78 4.25
C ILE A 199 -16.21 2.40 2.85
N ALA A 200 -16.71 1.29 2.30
CA ALA A 200 -16.33 0.81 0.96
C ALA A 200 -16.52 1.90 -0.10
N ALA A 201 -17.69 2.54 -0.10
CA ALA A 201 -18.00 3.60 -1.05
C ALA A 201 -17.11 4.84 -0.86
N THR A 202 -16.77 5.18 0.38
CA THR A 202 -15.89 6.31 0.72
C THR A 202 -14.46 6.06 0.23
N VAL A 203 -13.88 4.89 0.53
CA VAL A 203 -12.53 4.53 0.10
C VAL A 203 -12.46 4.39 -1.43
N GLY A 204 -13.47 3.77 -2.07
CA GLY A 204 -13.53 3.64 -3.53
C GLY A 204 -13.53 5.01 -4.24
N ARG A 205 -14.36 5.96 -3.76
CA ARG A 205 -14.34 7.34 -4.29
C ARG A 205 -13.04 8.07 -3.98
N ALA A 206 -12.43 7.83 -2.82
CA ALA A 206 -11.15 8.41 -2.47
C ALA A 206 -10.06 8.06 -3.48
N PHE A 207 -9.92 6.77 -3.81
CA PHE A 207 -8.91 6.33 -4.76
C PHE A 207 -9.23 6.71 -6.20
N ALA A 208 -10.51 6.79 -6.60
CA ALA A 208 -10.87 7.36 -7.89
C ALA A 208 -10.47 8.84 -8.00
N LEU A 209 -10.58 9.60 -6.90
CA LEU A 209 -10.11 10.98 -6.84
C LEU A 209 -8.57 11.06 -6.86
N LEU A 210 -7.87 10.20 -6.11
CA LEU A 210 -6.40 10.10 -6.13
C LEU A 210 -5.89 9.89 -7.55
N HIS A 211 -6.48 8.91 -8.25
CA HIS A 211 -6.12 8.54 -9.60
C HIS A 211 -6.63 9.51 -10.67
N SER A 212 -7.36 10.56 -10.28
CA SER A 212 -7.89 11.52 -11.22
C SER A 212 -6.79 12.43 -11.79
N PRO A 213 -6.86 12.79 -13.07
CA PRO A 213 -5.95 13.79 -13.65
C PRO A 213 -6.03 15.15 -12.96
N ARG A 214 -7.19 15.48 -12.40
CA ARG A 214 -7.42 16.74 -11.68
C ARG A 214 -6.53 16.81 -10.44
N LEU A 215 -6.40 15.72 -9.68
CA LEU A 215 -5.56 15.71 -8.49
C LEU A 215 -4.07 15.70 -8.87
N ALA A 216 -3.69 14.89 -9.87
CA ALA A 216 -2.33 14.89 -10.39
C ALA A 216 -1.90 16.31 -10.86
N ALA A 217 -2.76 17.02 -11.59
CA ALA A 217 -2.49 18.41 -12.00
C ALA A 217 -2.36 19.37 -10.81
N ALA A 218 -3.14 19.19 -9.74
CA ALA A 218 -3.04 20.01 -8.52
C ALA A 218 -1.72 19.78 -7.76
N VAL A 219 -1.20 18.55 -7.79
CA VAL A 219 0.13 18.23 -7.25
C VAL A 219 1.23 18.83 -8.12
N ARG A 220 1.17 18.63 -9.45
CA ARG A 220 2.14 19.20 -10.42
C ARG A 220 2.18 20.72 -10.44
N ALA A 221 1.12 21.40 -9.99
CA ALA A 221 1.12 22.85 -9.82
C ALA A 221 2.05 23.36 -8.69
N GLN A 222 2.68 22.46 -7.92
CA GLN A 222 3.63 22.77 -6.85
C GLN A 222 5.00 22.18 -7.19
N PRO A 223 5.92 22.96 -7.82
CA PRO A 223 7.16 22.43 -8.40
C PRO A 223 8.03 21.63 -7.43
N ASP A 224 8.21 22.11 -6.20
CA ASP A 224 9.05 21.42 -5.20
C ASP A 224 8.45 20.07 -4.79
N VAL A 225 7.12 20.01 -4.70
CA VAL A 225 6.39 18.79 -4.34
C VAL A 225 6.34 17.83 -5.53
N GLU A 226 6.14 18.33 -6.75
CA GLU A 226 6.23 17.54 -7.97
C GLU A 226 7.60 16.89 -8.13
N ALA A 227 8.69 17.65 -7.96
CA ALA A 227 10.04 17.13 -8.05
C ALA A 227 10.32 16.04 -7.02
N LEU A 228 9.78 16.17 -5.81
CA LEU A 228 9.90 15.16 -4.76
C LEU A 228 9.13 13.88 -5.11
N LEU A 229 7.87 14.03 -5.55
CA LEU A 229 6.92 12.94 -5.84
C LEU A 229 7.07 12.33 -7.23
N THR A 230 7.98 12.84 -8.06
CA THR A 230 8.33 12.22 -9.35
C THR A 230 9.55 11.33 -9.13
N HIS A 231 9.32 10.04 -8.91
CA HIS A 231 10.39 9.09 -8.60
C HIS A 231 10.04 7.66 -8.98
N HIS A 232 11.01 6.75 -8.83
CA HIS A 232 10.82 5.30 -8.98
C HIS A 232 11.37 4.54 -7.77
N LEU A 233 11.31 5.15 -6.58
CA LEU A 233 11.97 4.66 -5.36
C LEU A 233 11.64 3.19 -5.04
N GLY A 234 10.39 2.77 -5.24
CA GLY A 234 9.95 1.40 -4.99
C GLY A 234 10.29 0.40 -6.10
N ARG A 235 10.75 0.83 -7.29
CA ARG A 235 10.88 -0.07 -8.46
C ARG A 235 11.85 -1.22 -8.21
N ASP A 236 13.04 -0.95 -7.70
CA ASP A 236 14.04 -2.00 -7.45
C ASP A 236 13.62 -2.95 -6.32
N VAL A 237 12.93 -2.41 -5.30
CA VAL A 237 12.35 -3.19 -4.20
C VAL A 237 11.28 -4.14 -4.76
N VAL A 238 10.32 -3.62 -5.52
CA VAL A 238 9.27 -4.43 -6.16
C VAL A 238 9.88 -5.47 -7.09
N ARG A 239 10.92 -5.12 -7.86
CA ARG A 239 11.59 -6.08 -8.74
C ARG A 239 12.16 -7.27 -7.94
N ARG A 240 12.93 -7.01 -6.89
CA ARG A 240 13.57 -8.05 -6.09
C ARG A 240 12.59 -8.84 -5.21
N ALA A 241 11.62 -8.15 -4.61
CA ALA A 241 10.69 -8.77 -3.66
C ALA A 241 9.49 -9.44 -4.35
N CYS A 242 9.01 -8.87 -5.47
CA CYS A 242 7.73 -9.28 -6.06
C CYS A 242 7.87 -9.87 -7.46
N ILE A 243 8.90 -9.51 -8.24
CA ILE A 243 9.05 -10.00 -9.62
C ILE A 243 9.98 -11.21 -9.66
N GLU A 244 11.22 -11.08 -9.18
CA GLU A 244 12.24 -12.14 -9.26
C GLU A 244 11.82 -13.48 -8.63
N PRO A 245 11.14 -13.52 -7.47
CA PRO A 245 10.69 -14.78 -6.87
C PRO A 245 9.55 -15.47 -7.63
N LEU A 246 8.83 -14.73 -8.48
CA LEU A 246 7.56 -15.17 -9.07
C LEU A 246 7.72 -16.45 -9.91
N LEU A 247 8.82 -16.60 -10.66
CA LEU A 247 9.04 -17.79 -11.48
C LEU A 247 9.05 -19.06 -10.63
N ALA A 248 9.79 -19.04 -9.51
CA ALA A 248 9.86 -20.17 -8.60
C ALA A 248 8.50 -20.45 -7.93
N ARG A 249 7.74 -19.38 -7.62
CA ARG A 249 6.40 -19.48 -7.03
C ARG A 249 5.40 -20.12 -7.98
N LEU A 250 5.36 -19.68 -9.24
CA LEU A 250 4.50 -20.26 -10.29
C LEU A 250 4.85 -21.73 -10.58
N ALA A 251 6.14 -22.07 -10.57
CA ALA A 251 6.62 -23.43 -10.82
C ALA A 251 6.21 -24.46 -9.73
N VAL A 252 5.64 -24.03 -8.60
CA VAL A 252 5.11 -24.95 -7.58
C VAL A 252 3.86 -25.69 -8.07
N SER A 253 3.05 -25.05 -8.91
CA SER A 253 1.76 -25.60 -9.36
C SER A 253 1.61 -25.73 -10.87
N ARG A 254 2.61 -25.30 -11.65
CA ARG A 254 2.60 -25.27 -13.12
C ARG A 254 3.79 -26.03 -13.69
N ASP A 255 3.68 -26.48 -14.94
CA ASP A 255 4.86 -26.94 -15.66
C ASP A 255 5.82 -25.78 -15.94
N ASP A 256 7.08 -26.13 -16.21
CA ASP A 256 8.19 -25.19 -16.33
C ASP A 256 8.06 -24.25 -17.55
N GLU A 257 7.36 -24.66 -18.61
CA GLU A 257 7.12 -23.84 -19.79
C GLU A 257 5.99 -22.83 -19.55
N ASP A 258 4.88 -23.28 -18.96
CA ASP A 258 3.77 -22.41 -18.54
C ASP A 258 4.23 -21.36 -17.52
N ALA A 259 4.96 -21.77 -16.48
CA ALA A 259 5.49 -20.86 -15.45
C ALA A 259 6.41 -19.77 -16.05
N ARG A 260 7.27 -20.13 -17.01
CA ARG A 260 8.14 -19.16 -17.71
C ARG A 260 7.34 -18.21 -18.58
N THR A 261 6.31 -18.69 -19.24
CA THR A 261 5.44 -17.86 -20.09
C THR A 261 4.73 -16.79 -19.25
N LEU A 262 4.09 -17.20 -18.16
CA LEU A 262 3.41 -16.27 -17.25
C LEU A 262 4.39 -15.29 -16.59
N TYR A 263 5.56 -15.77 -16.15
CA TYR A 263 6.63 -14.91 -15.63
C TYR A 263 7.09 -13.87 -16.67
N GLY A 264 7.30 -14.29 -17.92
CA GLY A 264 7.70 -13.41 -19.02
C GLY A 264 6.69 -12.28 -19.25
N ARG A 265 5.39 -12.57 -19.20
CA ARG A 265 4.32 -11.56 -19.29
C ARG A 265 4.40 -10.53 -18.17
N VAL A 266 4.64 -10.97 -16.93
CA VAL A 266 4.79 -10.07 -15.78
C VAL A 266 6.03 -9.19 -15.91
N VAL A 267 7.17 -9.77 -16.31
CA VAL A 267 8.41 -9.00 -16.52
C VAL A 267 8.22 -7.95 -17.62
N ALA A 268 7.60 -8.31 -18.74
CA ALA A 268 7.36 -7.39 -19.85
C ALA A 268 6.48 -6.20 -19.41
N ASP A 269 5.39 -6.45 -18.69
CA ASP A 269 4.48 -5.39 -18.22
C ASP A 269 5.10 -4.51 -17.11
N PHE A 270 5.90 -5.13 -16.21
CA PHE A 270 6.63 -4.41 -15.17
C PHE A 270 7.72 -3.50 -15.74
N GLU A 271 8.49 -4.00 -16.70
CA GLU A 271 9.55 -3.22 -17.34
C GLU A 271 8.99 -2.06 -18.15
N GLY A 272 7.79 -2.23 -18.70
CA GLY A 272 7.08 -1.24 -19.49
C GLY A 272 6.89 -1.78 -20.91
N PRO A 273 5.65 -2.08 -21.33
CA PRO A 273 5.40 -2.49 -22.70
C PRO A 273 5.69 -1.33 -23.65
N GLU A 274 6.45 -1.60 -24.73
CA GLU A 274 6.99 -0.60 -25.65
C GLU A 274 5.91 0.30 -26.28
N ASP A 275 4.69 -0.24 -26.43
CA ASP A 275 3.60 0.41 -27.16
C ASP A 275 2.47 0.99 -26.27
N TYR A 276 2.54 0.87 -24.93
CA TYR A 276 1.46 1.38 -24.07
C TYR A 276 1.86 2.68 -23.38
N ALA A 277 1.03 3.71 -23.55
CA ALA A 277 1.12 4.94 -22.79
C ALA A 277 0.07 4.90 -21.67
N TYR A 278 0.44 4.35 -20.51
CA TYR A 278 -0.45 4.42 -19.35
C TYR A 278 -0.57 5.85 -18.86
N ARG A 279 -1.79 6.21 -18.44
CA ARG A 279 -2.01 7.48 -17.77
C ARG A 279 -1.39 7.45 -16.37
N GLU A 280 -0.32 8.19 -16.19
CA GLU A 280 0.21 8.47 -14.86
C GLU A 280 -0.80 9.22 -14.00
N CYS A 281 -0.85 8.88 -12.71
CA CYS A 281 -1.68 9.56 -11.74
C CYS A 281 -0.97 9.73 -10.38
N PHE A 282 -1.62 10.49 -9.49
CA PHE A 282 -1.18 10.55 -8.10
C PHE A 282 -1.63 9.28 -7.37
N THR A 283 -0.69 8.53 -6.82
CA THR A 283 -0.94 7.22 -6.17
C THR A 283 -0.44 7.21 -4.74
N LEU A 284 -0.95 6.29 -3.93
CA LEU A 284 -0.38 5.96 -2.62
C LEU A 284 0.95 5.20 -2.79
N GLY A 285 1.03 4.30 -3.77
CA GLY A 285 2.26 3.63 -4.19
C GLY A 285 2.53 2.27 -3.54
N ASP A 286 1.93 2.00 -2.38
CA ASP A 286 1.96 0.70 -1.69
C ASP A 286 0.57 0.42 -1.06
N PHE A 287 -0.46 0.42 -1.89
CA PHE A 287 -1.83 0.36 -1.40
C PHE A 287 -2.22 -1.07 -1.02
N THR A 288 -2.21 -1.33 0.28
CA THR A 288 -2.63 -2.60 0.88
C THR A 288 -3.79 -2.37 1.85
N PRO A 289 -4.49 -3.43 2.31
CA PRO A 289 -5.50 -3.28 3.36
C PRO A 289 -4.95 -2.68 4.66
N GLY A 290 -3.66 -2.83 4.94
CA GLY A 290 -2.98 -2.20 6.07
C GLY A 290 -2.96 -0.67 6.01
N SER A 291 -3.05 -0.09 4.81
CA SER A 291 -3.07 1.37 4.60
C SER A 291 -4.41 2.02 4.94
N ILE A 292 -5.44 1.22 5.24
CA ILE A 292 -6.77 1.68 5.67
C ILE A 292 -6.97 1.29 7.14
N LEU A 293 -6.97 2.30 8.00
CA LEU A 293 -7.18 2.12 9.42
C LEU A 293 -8.59 2.57 9.84
N MET A 294 -9.17 1.80 10.76
CA MET A 294 -10.46 2.05 11.36
C MET A 294 -10.29 2.22 12.87
N ARG A 295 -11.13 3.08 13.47
CA ARG A 295 -11.19 3.19 14.93
C ARG A 295 -11.70 1.90 15.53
N GLN A 296 -10.99 1.37 16.53
CA GLN A 296 -11.45 0.17 17.22
C GLN A 296 -12.73 0.48 18.02
N ARG A 297 -13.84 -0.18 17.67
CA ARG A 297 -15.09 -0.09 18.43
C ARG A 297 -14.91 -0.82 19.77
N ARG A 298 -15.32 -0.18 20.85
CA ARG A 298 -15.35 -0.81 22.18
C ARG A 298 -16.75 -1.34 22.43
N ALA A 299 -16.87 -2.58 22.89
CA ALA A 299 -18.12 -3.06 23.45
C ALA A 299 -18.51 -2.11 24.59
N ALA A 300 -19.75 -1.62 24.58
CA ALA A 300 -20.30 -0.90 25.72
C ALA A 300 -20.14 -1.84 26.93
N ALA A 301 -19.38 -1.44 27.93
CA ALA A 301 -19.22 -2.24 29.13
C ALA A 301 -20.62 -2.44 29.74
N ASP A 302 -20.97 -3.71 30.01
CA ASP A 302 -22.27 -4.09 30.54
C ASP A 302 -22.61 -3.26 31.79
N GLY A 303 -23.54 -2.30 31.65
CA GLY A 303 -24.24 -1.71 32.78
C GLY A 303 -23.85 -0.30 33.24
N GLU A 304 -23.01 0.49 32.53
CA GLU A 304 -23.00 1.93 32.78
C GLU A 304 -24.24 2.58 32.16
N LEU A 305 -25.30 2.63 32.96
CA LEU A 305 -26.46 3.50 32.76
C LEU A 305 -25.97 4.88 32.31
N SER A 306 -26.34 5.24 31.09
CA SER A 306 -26.30 6.59 30.53
C SER A 306 -27.03 7.57 31.45
N LEU A 307 -26.35 8.03 32.49
CA LEU A 307 -26.76 9.09 33.41
C LEU A 307 -25.53 9.91 33.83
N SER A 308 -24.87 10.55 32.87
CA SER A 308 -24.34 11.89 33.11
C SER A 308 -24.37 12.72 31.83
N SER A 309 -25.40 13.55 31.75
CA SER A 309 -25.58 14.62 30.78
C SER A 309 -24.61 15.77 31.05
N SER A 310 -23.29 15.52 30.92
CA SER A 310 -22.28 16.58 30.99
C SER A 310 -20.95 16.28 30.27
N SER A 311 -20.97 15.71 29.07
CA SER A 311 -19.98 16.05 28.02
C SER A 311 -20.56 15.63 26.67
N SER A 312 -21.17 16.58 25.95
CA SER A 312 -21.69 16.37 24.60
C SER A 312 -20.61 16.10 23.53
N VAL A 313 -19.38 15.79 23.96
CA VAL A 313 -18.21 15.63 23.10
C VAL A 313 -17.80 14.16 22.95
N ASP A 314 -18.13 13.29 23.92
CA ASP A 314 -17.64 11.91 23.92
C ASP A 314 -18.58 10.91 23.22
N ALA A 315 -19.90 11.15 23.20
CA ALA A 315 -20.86 10.24 22.54
C ALA A 315 -20.77 10.25 21.00
N ALA A 316 -20.34 11.37 20.39
CA ALA A 316 -20.20 11.51 18.94
C ALA A 316 -18.92 10.84 18.39
N VAL A 317 -17.94 10.54 19.24
CA VAL A 317 -16.66 9.91 18.84
C VAL A 317 -16.78 8.39 18.72
N VAL A 318 -17.83 7.79 19.32
CA VAL A 318 -18.01 6.33 19.38
C VAL A 318 -18.53 5.73 18.06
N ASP A 319 -19.12 6.54 17.17
CA ASP A 319 -19.69 6.08 15.89
C ASP A 319 -18.96 6.63 14.65
N ASP A 320 -17.74 7.16 14.84
CA ASP A 320 -16.92 7.65 13.73
C ASP A 320 -16.34 6.48 12.91
N SER A 321 -17.07 6.09 11.86
CA SER A 321 -16.67 5.07 10.89
C SER A 321 -15.90 5.67 9.70
N THR A 322 -15.35 6.88 9.86
CA THR A 322 -14.56 7.53 8.81
C THR A 322 -13.22 6.80 8.63
N PRO A 323 -12.88 6.31 7.43
CA PRO A 323 -11.61 5.62 7.21
C PRO A 323 -10.42 6.58 7.34
N ILE A 324 -9.31 6.07 7.87
CA ILE A 324 -8.05 6.81 7.99
C ILE A 324 -7.05 6.19 7.00
N LEU A 325 -6.56 6.99 6.05
CA LEU A 325 -5.57 6.57 5.07
C LEU A 325 -4.16 6.95 5.53
N VAL A 326 -3.25 5.96 5.57
CA VAL A 326 -1.88 6.08 6.11
C VAL A 326 -0.82 5.56 5.14
N ASP A 327 0.45 5.65 5.54
CA ASP A 327 1.62 5.12 4.83
C ASP A 327 1.83 5.69 3.43
N TRP A 328 1.83 7.02 3.36
CA TRP A 328 2.02 7.79 2.12
C TRP A 328 3.49 7.83 1.64
N GLU A 329 4.36 6.97 2.16
CA GLU A 329 5.82 7.08 1.98
C GLU A 329 6.31 6.68 0.58
N PHE A 330 5.45 6.02 -0.21
CA PHE A 330 5.68 5.67 -1.61
C PHE A 330 4.84 6.48 -2.59
N ALA A 331 4.18 7.54 -2.10
CA ALA A 331 3.29 8.33 -2.92
C ALA A 331 4.05 9.01 -4.06
N GLN A 332 3.45 9.02 -5.25
CA GLN A 332 4.09 9.49 -6.47
C GLN A 332 3.06 10.13 -7.40
N VAL A 333 3.49 11.11 -8.20
CA VAL A 333 2.62 11.80 -9.19
C VAL A 333 2.75 11.23 -10.60
N ASN A 334 3.81 10.45 -10.84
CA ASN A 334 4.06 9.64 -12.02
C ASN A 334 3.70 8.15 -11.79
N GLY A 335 2.71 7.89 -10.94
CA GLY A 335 2.39 6.55 -10.46
C GLY A 335 1.44 5.75 -11.35
N ARG A 336 1.34 4.45 -11.02
CA ARG A 336 0.40 3.49 -11.62
C ARG A 336 -0.87 3.37 -10.76
N GLY A 337 -2.01 3.84 -11.28
CA GLY A 337 -3.29 3.81 -10.56
C GLY A 337 -3.92 2.42 -10.55
N VAL A 338 -4.70 2.08 -11.58
CA VAL A 338 -5.42 0.78 -11.63
C VAL A 338 -4.46 -0.40 -11.69
N ASN A 339 -3.39 -0.30 -12.49
CA ASN A 339 -2.35 -1.33 -12.61
C ASN A 339 -1.21 -1.20 -11.57
N GLY A 340 -1.41 -0.41 -10.53
CA GLY A 340 -0.53 -0.35 -9.35
C GLY A 340 -1.39 -0.49 -8.10
N ASP A 341 -1.77 0.64 -7.50
CA ASP A 341 -2.56 0.71 -6.26
C ASP A 341 -3.77 -0.25 -6.26
N MET A 342 -4.63 -0.23 -7.29
CA MET A 342 -5.83 -1.08 -7.29
C MET A 342 -5.51 -2.56 -7.46
N ALA A 343 -4.59 -2.89 -8.37
CA ALA A 343 -4.16 -4.27 -8.61
C ALA A 343 -3.60 -4.89 -7.33
N GLN A 344 -2.79 -4.13 -6.58
CA GLN A 344 -2.20 -4.56 -5.33
C GLN A 344 -3.25 -4.74 -4.23
N PHE A 345 -4.06 -3.72 -3.97
CA PHE A 345 -5.08 -3.75 -2.94
C PHE A 345 -6.09 -4.89 -3.15
N LEU A 346 -6.61 -5.01 -4.37
CA LEU A 346 -7.59 -6.05 -4.69
C LEU A 346 -6.98 -7.45 -4.62
N ALA A 347 -5.68 -7.62 -4.88
CA ALA A 347 -5.02 -8.91 -4.73
C ALA A 347 -4.97 -9.36 -3.27
N SER A 348 -4.58 -8.47 -2.36
CA SER A 348 -4.63 -8.75 -0.93
C SER A 348 -6.06 -9.08 -0.48
N MET A 349 -7.06 -8.27 -0.89
CA MET A 349 -8.47 -8.53 -0.55
C MET A 349 -8.97 -9.87 -1.12
N ARG A 350 -8.54 -10.26 -2.33
CA ARG A 350 -8.89 -11.57 -2.93
C ARG A 350 -8.35 -12.72 -2.09
N CYS A 351 -7.10 -12.63 -1.63
CA CYS A 351 -6.53 -13.64 -0.74
C CYS A 351 -7.31 -13.73 0.57
N GLU A 352 -7.68 -12.61 1.20
CA GLU A 352 -8.48 -12.61 2.43
C GLU A 352 -9.88 -13.23 2.23
N ILE A 353 -10.54 -12.95 1.11
CA ILE A 353 -11.82 -13.58 0.74
C ILE A 353 -11.66 -15.10 0.58
N LEU A 354 -10.63 -15.56 -0.14
CA LEU A 354 -10.38 -16.99 -0.32
C LEU A 354 -10.00 -17.68 0.99
N ALA A 355 -9.21 -17.03 1.85
CA ALA A 355 -8.81 -17.54 3.15
C ALA A 355 -10.02 -17.72 4.09
N SER A 356 -10.93 -16.74 4.13
CA SER A 356 -12.13 -16.79 4.95
C SER A 356 -13.15 -17.83 4.45
N LYS A 357 -13.27 -18.05 3.13
CA LYS A 357 -14.22 -19.03 2.56
C LYS A 357 -14.02 -20.46 3.05
N LYS A 358 -12.77 -20.95 3.15
CA LYS A 358 -12.48 -22.35 3.56
C LYS A 358 -12.38 -22.55 5.07
N ALA A 359 -12.22 -21.48 5.84
CA ALA A 359 -12.12 -21.58 7.29
C ALA A 359 -13.49 -21.84 7.98
N GLY A 360 -14.62 -21.62 7.29
CA GLY A 360 -15.98 -21.86 7.79
C GLY A 360 -16.59 -23.23 7.45
N GLY A 361 -15.75 -24.24 7.18
CA GLY A 361 -16.18 -25.58 6.78
C GLY A 361 -16.08 -26.66 7.87
N GLY A 362 -15.99 -26.29 9.15
CA GLY A 362 -15.77 -27.25 10.24
C GLY A 362 -16.77 -27.11 11.39
N ASP A 363 -17.72 -28.06 11.49
CA ASP A 363 -18.78 -28.18 12.51
C ASP A 363 -18.49 -27.47 13.87
N GLY A 364 -18.78 -26.17 13.98
CA GLY A 364 -18.65 -25.43 15.23
C GLY A 364 -18.97 -23.92 15.16
N ASP A 365 -19.17 -23.27 16.31
CA ASP A 365 -19.46 -21.81 16.44
C ASP A 365 -18.44 -20.90 15.73
N SER A 366 -17.20 -21.38 15.51
CA SER A 366 -16.16 -20.71 14.72
C SER A 366 -16.52 -20.53 13.24
N ASP A 367 -17.41 -21.36 12.70
CA ASP A 367 -17.86 -21.25 11.31
C ASP A 367 -18.70 -19.98 11.08
N SER A 368 -19.50 -19.59 12.08
CA SER A 368 -20.40 -18.44 11.97
C SER A 368 -19.66 -17.10 11.91
N ILE A 369 -18.59 -16.94 12.70
CA ILE A 369 -17.74 -15.74 12.71
C ILE A 369 -16.97 -15.63 11.39
N THR A 370 -16.51 -16.77 10.87
CA THR A 370 -15.77 -16.82 9.61
C THR A 370 -16.66 -16.52 8.40
N ALA A 371 -17.92 -17.00 8.41
CA ALA A 371 -18.89 -16.68 7.37
C ALA A 371 -19.26 -15.18 7.33
N ALA A 372 -19.47 -14.57 8.50
CA ALA A 372 -19.74 -13.13 8.59
C ALA A 372 -18.54 -12.28 8.10
N ALA A 373 -17.30 -12.69 8.44
CA ALA A 373 -16.10 -12.04 7.95
C ALA A 373 -15.99 -12.13 6.42
N HIS A 374 -16.22 -13.32 5.85
CA HIS A 374 -16.25 -13.53 4.40
C HIS A 374 -17.28 -12.61 3.72
N ASP A 375 -18.52 -12.58 4.22
CA ASP A 375 -19.58 -11.76 3.65
C ASP A 375 -19.27 -10.26 3.73
N ASN A 376 -18.68 -9.80 4.83
CA ASN A 376 -18.23 -8.42 4.98
C ASN A 376 -17.09 -8.07 4.02
N LEU A 377 -16.12 -8.96 3.80
CA LEU A 377 -15.02 -8.77 2.86
C LEU A 377 -15.51 -8.68 1.41
N VAL A 378 -16.40 -9.59 1.01
CA VAL A 378 -17.04 -9.58 -0.32
C VAL A 378 -17.87 -8.31 -0.51
N ARG A 379 -18.70 -7.95 0.48
CA ARG A 379 -19.52 -6.75 0.45
C ARG A 379 -18.68 -5.48 0.35
N PHE A 380 -17.64 -5.36 1.17
CA PHE A 380 -16.71 -4.24 1.14
C PHE A 380 -16.06 -4.10 -0.24
N THR A 381 -15.48 -5.18 -0.76
CA THR A 381 -14.72 -5.14 -2.01
C THR A 381 -15.62 -4.81 -3.20
N THR A 382 -16.84 -5.36 -3.21
CA THR A 382 -17.86 -5.05 -4.23
C THR A 382 -18.28 -3.59 -4.19
N GLY A 383 -18.59 -3.06 -3.00
CA GLY A 383 -18.95 -1.65 -2.82
C GLY A 383 -17.81 -0.70 -3.20
N PHE A 384 -16.57 -1.07 -2.85
CA PHE A 384 -15.36 -0.33 -3.19
C PHE A 384 -15.18 -0.24 -4.70
N CYS A 385 -15.22 -1.38 -5.41
CA CYS A 385 -15.06 -1.40 -6.86
C CYS A 385 -16.17 -0.63 -7.58
N ALA A 386 -17.42 -0.79 -7.13
CA ALA A 386 -18.55 -0.07 -7.71
C ALA A 386 -18.41 1.46 -7.54
N ALA A 387 -18.02 1.92 -6.35
CA ALA A 387 -17.81 3.34 -6.09
C ALA A 387 -16.63 3.90 -6.89
N TYR A 388 -15.52 3.16 -6.98
CA TYR A 388 -14.37 3.53 -7.80
C TYR A 388 -14.75 3.64 -9.29
N ARG A 389 -15.45 2.63 -9.84
CA ARG A 389 -15.90 2.59 -11.25
C ARG A 389 -16.81 3.76 -11.57
N ASN A 390 -17.78 4.06 -10.70
CA ASN A 390 -18.75 5.13 -10.91
C ASN A 390 -18.08 6.51 -10.94
N GLU A 391 -17.07 6.72 -10.10
CA GLU A 391 -16.35 7.99 -10.00
C GLU A 391 -15.28 8.14 -11.10
N SER A 392 -14.51 7.08 -11.37
CA SER A 392 -13.44 7.10 -12.37
C SER A 392 -13.94 7.06 -13.82
N ARG A 393 -15.12 6.45 -14.05
CA ARG A 393 -15.78 6.34 -15.36
C ARG A 393 -14.90 5.75 -16.46
N LEU A 394 -14.04 4.80 -16.10
CA LEU A 394 -13.19 4.08 -17.06
C LEU A 394 -14.10 3.25 -17.97
N GLN A 395 -14.17 3.59 -19.26
CA GLN A 395 -14.96 2.87 -20.27
C GLN A 395 -14.02 1.95 -21.04
N CYS A 396 -14.19 0.64 -20.90
CA CYS A 396 -13.32 -0.35 -21.51
C CYS A 396 -14.01 -1.00 -22.70
N ARG A 397 -13.44 -0.82 -23.89
CA ARG A 397 -13.95 -1.38 -25.15
C ARG A 397 -13.09 -2.56 -25.57
N ARG A 398 -13.70 -3.53 -26.25
CA ARG A 398 -12.98 -4.68 -26.83
C ARG A 398 -12.20 -4.28 -28.09
N LEU A 399 -11.19 -3.43 -27.94
CA LEU A 399 -10.32 -2.93 -29.00
C LEU A 399 -8.87 -2.92 -28.52
N ALA A 400 -7.95 -3.46 -29.34
CA ALA A 400 -6.52 -3.51 -28.99
C ALA A 400 -5.88 -2.12 -28.75
N VAL A 401 -6.44 -1.09 -29.38
CA VAL A 401 -6.01 0.31 -29.26
C VAL A 401 -6.73 1.10 -28.16
N ASP A 402 -7.70 0.50 -27.47
CA ASP A 402 -8.39 1.17 -26.37
C ASP A 402 -7.44 1.28 -25.16
N PRO A 403 -7.10 2.49 -24.69
CA PRO A 403 -6.19 2.65 -23.55
C PRO A 403 -6.74 2.02 -22.27
N ASN A 404 -8.06 1.92 -22.10
CA ASN A 404 -8.64 1.27 -20.92
C ASN A 404 -8.58 -0.26 -21.02
N ALA A 405 -8.67 -0.85 -22.21
CA ALA A 405 -8.37 -2.27 -22.43
C ALA A 405 -6.89 -2.59 -22.14
N GLN A 406 -5.96 -1.74 -22.59
CA GLN A 406 -4.53 -1.88 -22.26
C GLN A 406 -4.27 -1.78 -20.75
N LEU A 407 -4.94 -0.83 -20.09
CA LEU A 407 -4.88 -0.66 -18.64
C LEU A 407 -5.46 -1.86 -17.89
N LEU A 408 -6.61 -2.39 -18.32
CA LEU A 408 -7.23 -3.59 -17.77
C LEU A 408 -6.31 -4.80 -17.89
N ARG A 409 -5.72 -5.01 -19.07
CA ARG A 409 -4.75 -6.09 -19.30
C ARG A 409 -3.57 -6.00 -18.32
N SER A 410 -2.95 -4.82 -18.20
CA SER A 410 -1.85 -4.59 -17.26
C SER A 410 -2.28 -4.82 -15.80
N ALA A 411 -3.49 -4.35 -15.44
CA ALA A 411 -4.03 -4.55 -14.10
C ALA A 411 -4.25 -6.04 -13.77
N LEU A 412 -4.72 -6.86 -14.72
CA LEU A 412 -4.85 -8.31 -14.55
C LEU A 412 -3.48 -8.98 -14.31
N ILE A 413 -2.45 -8.58 -15.06
CA ILE A 413 -1.09 -9.12 -14.91
C ILE A 413 -0.53 -8.76 -13.53
N MET A 414 -0.60 -7.48 -13.14
CA MET A 414 -0.08 -7.01 -11.85
C MET A 414 -0.87 -7.57 -10.66
N HIS A 415 -2.20 -7.69 -10.79
CA HIS A 415 -3.06 -8.31 -9.79
C HIS A 415 -2.72 -9.79 -9.64
N GLY A 416 -2.61 -10.53 -10.75
CA GLY A 416 -2.28 -11.95 -10.73
C GLY A 416 -0.93 -12.23 -10.08
N ARG A 417 0.10 -11.44 -10.41
CA ARG A 417 1.41 -11.48 -9.73
C ARG A 417 1.24 -11.30 -8.22
N GLU A 418 0.49 -10.28 -7.82
CA GLU A 418 0.34 -9.95 -6.41
C GLU A 418 -0.42 -11.03 -5.65
N VAL A 419 -1.47 -11.63 -6.22
CA VAL A 419 -2.19 -12.75 -5.60
C VAL A 419 -1.25 -13.94 -5.36
N VAL A 420 -0.41 -14.29 -6.34
CA VAL A 420 0.59 -15.36 -6.18
C VAL A 420 1.58 -15.02 -5.07
N ASN A 421 2.09 -13.79 -5.04
CA ASN A 421 3.03 -13.36 -4.01
C ASN A 421 2.41 -13.41 -2.61
N GLN A 422 1.22 -12.85 -2.43
CA GLN A 422 0.50 -12.85 -1.16
C GLN A 422 0.18 -14.27 -0.67
N ALA A 423 -0.17 -15.18 -1.58
CA ALA A 423 -0.35 -16.59 -1.24
C ALA A 423 0.91 -17.18 -0.59
N HIS A 424 2.09 -16.87 -1.12
CA HIS A 424 3.37 -17.35 -0.58
C HIS A 424 3.85 -16.59 0.67
N ASP A 425 3.66 -15.28 0.72
CA ASP A 425 4.26 -14.42 1.74
C ASP A 425 3.41 -14.37 3.01
N VAL A 426 2.08 -14.41 2.87
CA VAL A 426 1.13 -14.24 3.99
C VAL A 426 0.34 -15.52 4.26
N HIS A 427 -0.05 -16.24 3.20
CA HIS A 427 -1.01 -17.35 3.31
C HIS A 427 -0.41 -18.74 3.02
N ALA A 428 0.91 -18.92 3.13
CA ALA A 428 1.57 -20.18 2.76
C ALA A 428 1.04 -21.41 3.51
N ALA A 429 0.57 -21.22 4.75
CA ALA A 429 -0.02 -22.26 5.58
C ALA A 429 -1.55 -22.35 5.47
N ASN A 430 -2.20 -21.51 4.65
CA ASN A 430 -3.65 -21.45 4.55
C ASN A 430 -4.20 -22.59 3.64
N PRO A 431 -5.32 -23.25 3.99
CA PRO A 431 -5.94 -24.29 3.15
C PRO A 431 -6.37 -23.83 1.74
N SER A 432 -6.55 -22.52 1.54
CA SER A 432 -6.87 -21.91 0.24
C SER A 432 -5.62 -21.54 -0.58
N PHE A 433 -4.40 -21.86 -0.11
CA PHE A 433 -3.15 -21.52 -0.80
C PHE A 433 -3.15 -21.90 -2.29
N ALA A 434 -3.50 -23.15 -2.61
CA ALA A 434 -3.52 -23.62 -4.00
C ALA A 434 -4.54 -22.85 -4.86
N ASP A 435 -5.72 -22.53 -4.29
CA ASP A 435 -6.76 -21.76 -4.99
C ASP A 435 -6.31 -20.32 -5.23
N MET A 436 -5.56 -19.71 -4.30
CA MET A 436 -4.99 -18.38 -4.47
C MET A 436 -3.96 -18.37 -5.60
N VAL A 437 -2.99 -19.31 -5.60
CA VAL A 437 -1.99 -19.41 -6.67
C VAL A 437 -2.66 -19.64 -8.03
N ALA A 438 -3.65 -20.53 -8.11
CA ALA A 438 -4.42 -20.77 -9.33
C ALA A 438 -5.20 -19.53 -9.79
N SER A 439 -5.84 -18.80 -8.87
CA SER A 439 -6.56 -17.55 -9.15
C SER A 439 -5.61 -16.48 -9.71
N GLY A 440 -4.42 -16.34 -9.13
CA GLY A 440 -3.41 -15.39 -9.61
C GLY A 440 -2.89 -15.74 -10.99
N ALA A 441 -2.54 -17.01 -11.23
CA ALA A 441 -2.10 -17.49 -12.53
C ALA A 441 -3.18 -17.31 -13.61
N ALA A 442 -4.45 -17.62 -13.30
CA ALA A 442 -5.58 -17.45 -14.22
C ALA A 442 -5.74 -15.99 -14.69
N CYS A 443 -5.46 -15.00 -13.85
CA CYS A 443 -5.48 -13.58 -14.26
C CYS A 443 -4.39 -13.27 -15.31
N ILE A 444 -3.18 -13.79 -15.10
CA ILE A 444 -2.04 -13.60 -16.02
C ILE A 444 -2.29 -14.36 -17.34
N GLU A 445 -2.95 -15.52 -17.28
CA GLU A 445 -3.36 -16.29 -18.45
C GLU A 445 -4.36 -15.51 -19.31
N ILE A 446 -5.44 -15.00 -18.69
CA ILE A 446 -6.49 -14.23 -19.36
C ILE A 446 -5.95 -12.94 -19.98
N ALA A 447 -4.90 -12.34 -19.40
CA ALA A 447 -4.27 -11.17 -20.01
C ALA A 447 -3.67 -11.44 -21.41
N GLY A 448 -3.42 -12.71 -21.78
CA GLY A 448 -2.88 -13.08 -23.08
C GLY A 448 -1.44 -12.62 -23.31
N ASP A 449 -0.82 -13.05 -24.42
CA ASP A 449 0.56 -12.68 -24.76
C ASP A 449 0.70 -11.22 -25.20
N ASP A 450 -0.32 -10.70 -25.89
CA ASP A 450 -0.40 -9.33 -26.40
C ASP A 450 -1.84 -8.81 -26.39
N MET A 451 -2.05 -7.59 -26.90
CA MET A 451 -3.40 -7.01 -27.00
C MET A 451 -4.33 -7.74 -27.97
N ALA A 452 -3.79 -8.35 -29.03
CA ALA A 452 -4.61 -9.07 -30.01
C ALA A 452 -5.20 -10.34 -29.40
N ALA A 453 -4.38 -11.09 -28.65
CA ALA A 453 -4.82 -12.23 -27.86
C ALA A 453 -5.77 -11.80 -26.73
N PHE A 454 -5.51 -10.66 -26.08
CA PHE A 454 -6.33 -10.18 -24.96
C PHE A 454 -7.77 -9.86 -25.38
N VAL A 455 -7.95 -9.12 -26.48
CA VAL A 455 -9.27 -8.66 -26.97
C VAL A 455 -9.92 -9.64 -27.95
N ASP A 456 -9.29 -10.79 -28.20
CA ASP A 456 -9.89 -11.87 -28.98
C ASP A 456 -11.26 -12.26 -28.41
N GLY A 457 -12.20 -12.63 -29.27
CA GLY A 457 -13.59 -12.90 -28.87
C GLY A 457 -13.71 -14.04 -27.85
N ALA A 458 -12.93 -15.12 -28.03
CA ALA A 458 -12.96 -16.24 -27.11
C ALA A 458 -12.33 -15.86 -25.75
N ASN A 459 -11.24 -15.10 -25.78
CA ASN A 459 -10.59 -14.64 -24.56
C ASN A 459 -11.43 -13.60 -23.79
N TRP A 460 -12.13 -12.70 -24.49
CA TRP A 460 -13.03 -11.73 -23.90
C TRP A 460 -14.25 -12.40 -23.24
N ALA A 461 -14.80 -13.45 -23.85
CA ALA A 461 -15.85 -14.26 -23.25
C ALA A 461 -15.36 -14.94 -21.97
N ARG A 462 -14.14 -15.53 -22.00
CA ARG A 462 -13.50 -16.08 -20.78
C ARG A 462 -13.30 -15.02 -19.69
N LEU A 463 -12.94 -13.80 -20.06
CA LEU A 463 -12.79 -12.69 -19.13
C LEU A 463 -14.13 -12.34 -18.45
N ALA A 464 -15.23 -12.35 -19.19
CA ALA A 464 -16.58 -12.06 -18.67
C ALA A 464 -17.07 -13.09 -17.63
N GLU A 465 -16.63 -14.35 -17.76
CA GLU A 465 -17.05 -15.45 -16.90
C GLU A 465 -16.05 -15.74 -15.76
N SER A 466 -14.90 -15.04 -15.72
CA SER A 466 -13.81 -15.37 -14.80
C SER A 466 -14.00 -14.76 -13.40
N GLU A 467 -14.24 -15.62 -12.42
CA GLU A 467 -14.21 -15.24 -10.99
C GLU A 467 -12.84 -14.72 -10.54
N ALA A 468 -11.76 -15.12 -11.19
CA ALA A 468 -10.41 -14.65 -10.87
C ALA A 468 -10.22 -13.19 -11.29
N ALA A 469 -10.79 -12.80 -12.43
CA ALA A 469 -10.65 -11.46 -12.99
C ALA A 469 -11.73 -10.47 -12.49
N GLU A 470 -12.81 -10.96 -11.88
CA GLU A 470 -14.01 -10.21 -11.50
C GLU A 470 -13.72 -8.91 -10.73
N LEU A 471 -12.81 -8.93 -9.76
CA LEU A 471 -12.50 -7.74 -8.97
C LEU A 471 -11.86 -6.64 -9.82
N VAL A 472 -10.94 -7.02 -10.72
CA VAL A 472 -10.24 -6.07 -11.59
C VAL A 472 -11.19 -5.54 -12.66
N THR A 473 -11.99 -6.39 -13.29
CA THR A 473 -12.97 -5.97 -14.31
C THR A 473 -14.05 -5.07 -13.70
N SER A 474 -14.40 -5.28 -12.43
CA SER A 474 -15.37 -4.46 -11.69
C SER A 474 -14.96 -2.99 -11.52
N LEU A 475 -13.70 -2.63 -11.77
CA LEU A 475 -13.24 -1.23 -11.77
C LEU A 475 -13.64 -0.47 -13.05
N PHE A 476 -14.07 -1.18 -14.11
CA PHE A 476 -14.34 -0.65 -15.44
C PHE A 476 -15.81 -0.77 -15.80
N ASN A 477 -16.27 0.14 -16.66
CA ASN A 477 -17.53 0.00 -17.38
C ASN A 477 -17.22 -0.76 -18.67
N MET A 478 -17.52 -2.06 -18.68
CA MET A 478 -17.13 -2.99 -19.73
C MET A 478 -18.16 -3.00 -20.87
N GLU A 479 -17.69 -2.92 -22.11
CA GLU A 479 -18.46 -3.23 -23.31
C GLU A 479 -18.29 -4.74 -23.61
N TRP A 480 -19.29 -5.52 -23.22
CA TRP A 480 -19.28 -6.98 -23.37
C TRP A 480 -19.80 -7.46 -24.73
N GLU A 481 -20.56 -6.62 -25.44
CA GLU A 481 -21.20 -6.92 -26.74
C GLU A 481 -20.34 -6.48 -27.94
#